data_AF-A0A1G1FLQ6-F1
#
_entry.id   AF-A0A1G1FLQ6-F1
#
_cell.length_a   1.000
_cell.length_b   1.000
_cell.length_c   1.000
_cell.angle_alpha   90.00
_cell.angle_beta   90.00
_cell.angle_gamma   90.00
#
_symmetry.space_group_name_H-M   'P 1'
#
loop_
_entity.id
_entity.type
_entity.pdbx_description
1 polymer ?
#
loop_
_entity_poly.entity_id
_entity_poly.type
_entity_poly.pdbx_seq_one_letter_code
_entity_poly.pdbx_strand_id
1 'polypeptide(L)'
;MIDTPKYQALLENIKNQYDKHITIKIVNDINQFCKQHGVNIGNHSPFSPAIALKPRTIVIASQIDKDSPIERIERCGFKNIVEQLRINDVDFLIHLLLHELAHLLNNWPQEHECDCDKWAFEEMRKLKQIVKYDLNDLEIYDTANSFLIRSKKWRKTK
;
A
#
# COMPACT_ATOMS: atom_id res chain seq x y z
N MET A 1 -7.84 3.55 15.10
CA MET A 1 -8.69 3.81 13.91
C MET A 1 -8.18 5.03 13.20
N ILE A 2 -8.00 4.92 11.88
CA ILE A 2 -7.62 6.03 11.01
C ILE A 2 -8.88 6.70 10.46
N ASP A 3 -8.92 8.03 10.50
CA ASP A 3 -9.98 8.85 9.92
C ASP A 3 -9.57 9.32 8.51
N THR A 4 -9.84 8.48 7.50
CA THR A 4 -9.37 8.65 6.11
C THR A 4 -9.73 10.00 5.47
N PRO A 5 -10.94 10.57 5.66
CA PRO A 5 -11.29 11.89 5.13
C PRO A 5 -10.26 13.00 5.44
N LYS A 6 -9.59 12.95 6.60
CA LYS A 6 -8.53 13.92 6.97
C LYS A 6 -7.34 13.92 6.00
N TYR A 7 -7.13 12.82 5.29
CA TYR A 7 -6.00 12.60 4.40
C TYR A 7 -6.37 12.66 2.92
N GLN A 8 -7.61 13.02 2.57
CA GLN A 8 -8.10 12.98 1.19
C GLN A 8 -7.19 13.77 0.22
N ALA A 9 -6.77 14.98 0.60
CA ALA A 9 -5.89 15.80 -0.24
C ALA A 9 -4.52 15.15 -0.49
N LEU A 10 -3.95 14.48 0.53
CA LEU A 10 -2.70 13.73 0.40
C LEU A 10 -2.86 12.55 -0.58
N LEU A 11 -3.92 11.77 -0.41
CA LEU A 11 -4.20 10.60 -1.24
C LEU A 11 -4.42 10.99 -2.69
N GLU A 12 -5.19 12.05 -2.95
CA GLU A 12 -5.39 12.61 -4.28
C GLU A 12 -4.08 13.07 -4.92
N ASN A 13 -3.23 13.76 -4.15
CA ASN A 13 -1.92 14.21 -4.64
C ASN A 13 -1.01 13.04 -5.04
N ILE A 14 -0.97 11.97 -4.24
CA ILE A 14 -0.18 10.77 -4.55
C ILE A 14 -0.75 10.09 -5.79
N LYS A 15 -2.05 9.79 -5.81
CA LYS A 15 -2.74 9.17 -6.94
C LYS A 15 -2.49 9.93 -8.25
N ASN A 16 -2.51 11.26 -8.23
CA ASN A 16 -2.29 12.09 -9.41
C ASN A 16 -0.88 11.97 -10.01
N GLN A 17 0.11 11.49 -9.24
CA GLN A 17 1.45 11.20 -9.78
C GLN A 17 1.46 9.93 -10.65
N TYR A 18 0.49 9.04 -10.47
CA TYR A 18 0.36 7.78 -11.21
C TYR A 18 -0.65 7.89 -12.35
N ASP A 19 -1.90 8.23 -12.03
CA ASP A 19 -2.95 8.46 -13.01
C ASP A 19 -4.01 9.44 -12.47
N LYS A 20 -4.10 10.62 -13.10
CA LYS A 20 -5.08 11.65 -12.75
C LYS A 20 -6.54 11.22 -12.98
N HIS A 21 -6.77 10.22 -13.81
CA HIS A 21 -8.11 9.73 -14.15
C HIS A 21 -8.64 8.68 -13.18
N ILE A 22 -7.78 8.14 -12.30
CA ILE A 22 -8.26 7.31 -11.19
C ILE A 22 -9.07 8.19 -10.24
N THR A 23 -10.18 7.67 -9.72
CA THR A 23 -11.05 8.35 -8.77
C THR A 23 -10.96 7.66 -7.41
N ILE A 24 -10.77 8.42 -6.33
CA ILE A 24 -10.86 7.90 -4.97
C ILE A 24 -12.26 8.19 -4.42
N LYS A 25 -12.90 7.18 -3.83
CA LYS A 25 -14.18 7.31 -3.12
C LYS A 25 -13.98 6.89 -1.67
N ILE A 26 -14.15 7.84 -0.75
CA ILE A 26 -14.12 7.55 0.69
C ILE A 26 -15.56 7.28 1.13
N VAL A 27 -15.83 6.11 1.72
CA VAL A 27 -17.19 5.64 2.04
C VAL A 27 -17.26 5.05 3.44
N ASN A 28 -18.43 5.08 4.08
CA ASN A 28 -18.59 4.50 5.41
C ASN A 28 -18.58 2.96 5.41
N ASP A 29 -19.09 2.35 4.34
CA ASP A 29 -19.16 0.89 4.18
C ASP A 29 -18.91 0.53 2.72
N ILE A 30 -17.79 -0.16 2.47
CA ILE A 30 -17.36 -0.57 1.13
C ILE A 30 -18.33 -1.61 0.55
N ASN A 31 -18.84 -2.55 1.36
CA ASN A 31 -19.76 -3.58 0.89
C ASN A 31 -21.09 -2.97 0.48
N GLN A 32 -21.62 -2.07 1.31
CA GLN A 32 -22.85 -1.35 0.99
C GLN A 32 -22.68 -0.53 -0.28
N PHE A 33 -21.55 0.19 -0.41
CA PHE A 33 -21.23 0.95 -1.63
C PHE A 33 -21.20 0.05 -2.86
N CYS A 34 -20.49 -1.08 -2.80
CA CYS A 34 -20.40 -2.02 -3.92
C CYS A 34 -21.75 -2.61 -4.30
N LYS A 35 -22.56 -3.01 -3.30
CA LYS A 35 -23.93 -3.52 -3.51
C LYS A 35 -24.83 -2.51 -4.20
N GLN A 36 -24.78 -1.23 -3.78
CA GLN A 36 -25.56 -0.15 -4.39
C GLN A 36 -25.18 0.13 -5.84
N HIS A 37 -23.93 -0.15 -6.23
CA HIS A 37 -23.41 0.07 -7.58
C HIS A 37 -23.36 -1.20 -8.43
N GLY A 38 -23.97 -2.32 -7.97
CA GLY A 38 -23.99 -3.59 -8.71
C GLY A 38 -22.62 -4.24 -8.89
N VAL A 39 -21.66 -3.90 -8.03
CA VAL A 39 -20.29 -4.43 -8.06
C VAL A 39 -20.25 -5.76 -7.30
N ASN A 40 -19.85 -6.82 -7.99
CA ASN A 40 -19.57 -8.09 -7.35
C ASN A 40 -18.14 -8.09 -6.77
N ILE A 41 -18.04 -8.04 -5.45
CA ILE A 41 -16.77 -8.07 -4.71
C ILE A 41 -16.19 -9.49 -4.56
N GLY A 42 -16.83 -10.54 -5.09
CA GLY A 42 -16.29 -11.90 -5.09
C GLY A 42 -15.89 -12.38 -3.68
N ASN A 43 -14.64 -12.87 -3.57
CA ASN A 43 -14.05 -13.35 -2.32
C ASN A 43 -13.36 -12.25 -1.49
N HIS A 44 -13.54 -10.96 -1.82
CA HIS A 44 -12.98 -9.90 -0.99
C HIS A 44 -13.55 -10.00 0.44
N SER A 45 -12.67 -9.78 1.42
CA SER A 45 -13.09 -9.71 2.82
C SER A 45 -14.09 -8.58 3.00
N PRO A 46 -15.22 -8.81 3.71
CA PRO A 46 -16.15 -7.74 4.04
C PRO A 46 -15.53 -6.65 4.92
N PHE A 47 -14.35 -6.90 5.48
CA PHE A 47 -13.60 -5.95 6.30
C PHE A 47 -12.39 -5.35 5.56
N SER A 48 -12.34 -5.46 4.22
CA SER A 48 -11.26 -4.83 3.44
C SER A 48 -11.31 -3.31 3.63
N PRO A 49 -10.20 -2.65 4.00
CA PRO A 49 -10.16 -1.20 4.23
C PRO A 49 -10.19 -0.41 2.91
N ALA A 50 -9.89 -1.06 1.79
CA ALA A 50 -9.99 -0.49 0.46
C ALA A 50 -10.27 -1.58 -0.60
N ILE A 51 -10.65 -1.14 -1.80
CA ILE A 51 -10.81 -1.99 -2.97
C ILE A 51 -10.62 -1.20 -4.27
N ALA A 52 -9.87 -1.78 -5.19
CA ALA A 52 -9.76 -1.35 -6.58
C ALA A 52 -10.93 -1.87 -7.42
N LEU A 53 -11.67 -0.95 -8.03
CA LEU A 53 -12.77 -1.21 -8.94
C LEU A 53 -12.41 -0.77 -10.36
N LYS A 54 -12.47 -1.72 -11.29
CA LYS A 54 -12.24 -1.45 -12.70
C LYS A 54 -13.36 -0.54 -13.27
N PRO A 55 -13.02 0.36 -14.22
CA PRO A 55 -11.69 0.53 -14.80
C PRO A 55 -10.74 1.43 -13.99
N ARG A 56 -11.23 2.39 -13.18
CA ARG A 56 -10.41 3.48 -12.62
C ARG A 56 -10.92 4.04 -11.29
N THR A 57 -11.47 3.22 -10.41
CA THR A 57 -11.98 3.68 -9.11
C THR A 57 -11.30 2.94 -7.97
N ILE A 58 -10.87 3.66 -6.94
CA ILE A 58 -10.43 3.09 -5.67
C ILE A 58 -11.45 3.52 -4.62
N VAL A 59 -12.01 2.56 -3.88
CA VAL A 59 -12.92 2.84 -2.77
C VAL A 59 -12.16 2.58 -1.48
N ILE A 60 -12.20 3.51 -0.53
CA ILE A 60 -11.49 3.44 0.74
C ILE A 60 -12.49 3.68 1.87
N ALA A 61 -12.40 2.90 2.95
CA ALA A 61 -13.25 3.09 4.12
C ALA A 61 -12.94 4.43 4.82
N SER A 62 -13.97 5.10 5.32
CA SER A 62 -13.84 6.38 6.02
C SER A 62 -13.18 6.19 7.39
N GLN A 63 -13.37 5.04 8.02
CA GLN A 63 -12.70 4.61 9.23
C GLN A 63 -11.99 3.28 8.97
N ILE A 64 -10.69 3.22 9.28
CA ILE A 64 -9.88 2.01 9.06
C ILE A 64 -9.30 1.50 10.36
N ASP A 65 -9.49 0.20 10.58
CA ASP A 65 -8.68 -0.59 11.50
C ASP A 65 -7.53 -1.25 10.72
N LYS A 66 -6.32 -1.15 11.27
CA LYS A 66 -5.10 -1.59 10.58
C LYS A 66 -4.81 -3.07 10.78
N ASP A 67 -5.38 -3.71 11.80
CA ASP A 67 -4.89 -5.01 12.26
C ASP A 67 -5.01 -6.10 11.19
N SER A 68 -6.19 -6.26 10.57
CA SER A 68 -6.39 -7.29 9.53
C SER A 68 -5.52 -7.08 8.28
N PRO A 69 -5.42 -5.87 7.69
CA PRO A 69 -4.49 -5.60 6.59
C PRO A 69 -3.03 -5.86 6.96
N ILE A 70 -2.61 -5.52 8.18
CA ILE A 70 -1.23 -5.69 8.61
C ILE A 70 -0.88 -7.17 8.77
N GLU A 71 -1.76 -7.99 9.36
CA GLU A 71 -1.55 -9.44 9.44
C GLU A 71 -1.39 -10.09 8.06
N ARG A 72 -2.11 -9.60 7.05
CA ARG A 72 -1.94 -10.06 5.65
C ARG A 72 -0.55 -9.69 5.12
N ILE A 73 -0.13 -8.44 5.29
CA ILE A 73 1.20 -7.95 4.85
C ILE A 73 2.34 -8.73 5.54
N GLU A 74 2.19 -9.07 6.82
CA GLU A 74 3.14 -9.91 7.56
C GLU A 74 3.28 -11.30 6.94
N ARG A 75 2.16 -11.92 6.53
CA ARG A 75 2.15 -13.23 5.84
C ARG A 75 2.79 -13.17 4.46
N CYS A 76 2.77 -12.02 3.80
CA CYS A 76 3.52 -11.77 2.55
C CYS A 76 5.03 -11.55 2.75
N GLY A 77 5.54 -11.65 3.99
CA GLY A 77 6.99 -11.62 4.27
C GLY A 77 7.53 -10.26 4.71
N PHE A 78 6.68 -9.24 4.89
CA PHE A 78 7.12 -7.87 5.23
C PHE A 78 7.15 -7.56 6.73
N LYS A 79 7.43 -8.58 7.57
CA LYS A 79 7.40 -8.47 9.04
C LYS A 79 8.24 -7.33 9.62
N ASN A 80 9.33 -6.95 8.95
CA ASN A 80 10.23 -5.90 9.44
C ASN A 80 9.71 -4.48 9.17
N ILE A 81 8.73 -4.31 8.28
CA ILE A 81 8.22 -2.99 7.85
C ILE A 81 6.85 -2.70 8.46
N VAL A 82 6.09 -3.74 8.79
CA VAL A 82 4.72 -3.58 9.30
C VAL A 82 4.63 -2.80 10.60
N GLU A 83 5.66 -2.82 11.45
CA GLU A 83 5.67 -2.02 12.68
C GLU A 83 5.58 -0.52 12.37
N GLN A 84 6.25 -0.07 11.30
CA GLN A 84 6.13 1.31 10.81
C GLN A 84 4.70 1.62 10.38
N LEU A 85 4.02 0.68 9.70
CA LEU A 85 2.63 0.86 9.29
C LEU A 85 1.67 0.87 10.49
N ARG A 86 1.96 0.08 11.54
CA ARG A 86 1.17 0.07 12.79
C ARG A 86 1.19 1.46 13.44
N ILE A 87 2.37 2.04 13.61
CA ILE A 87 2.54 3.31 14.34
C ILE A 87 2.21 4.55 13.52
N ASN A 88 2.38 4.52 12.19
CA ASN A 88 2.22 5.70 11.34
C ASN A 88 1.02 5.56 10.39
N ASP A 89 -0.05 6.29 10.68
CA ASP A 89 -1.28 6.33 9.88
C ASP A 89 -1.02 6.77 8.44
N VAL A 90 -0.13 7.75 8.25
CA VAL A 90 0.20 8.26 6.92
C VAL A 90 0.89 7.18 6.10
N ASP A 91 1.90 6.52 6.66
CA ASP A 91 2.61 5.45 5.95
C ASP A 91 1.66 4.29 5.60
N PHE A 92 0.76 3.90 6.51
CA PHE A 92 -0.25 2.89 6.24
C PHE A 92 -1.19 3.30 5.10
N LEU A 93 -1.72 4.53 5.12
CA LEU A 93 -2.65 5.00 4.09
C LEU A 93 -1.97 5.13 2.71
N ILE A 94 -0.71 5.54 2.67
CA ILE A 94 0.07 5.59 1.43
C ILE A 94 0.28 4.17 0.90
N HIS A 95 0.71 3.23 1.75
CA HIS A 95 0.84 1.83 1.37
C HIS A 95 -0.48 1.28 0.82
N LEU A 96 -1.59 1.50 1.53
CA LEU A 96 -2.92 1.02 1.12
C LEU A 96 -3.33 1.58 -0.24
N LEU A 97 -3.16 2.89 -0.46
CA LEU A 97 -3.46 3.50 -1.76
C LEU A 97 -2.59 2.91 -2.87
N LEU A 98 -1.28 2.76 -2.64
CA LEU A 98 -0.36 2.20 -3.63
C LEU A 98 -0.67 0.73 -3.93
N HIS A 99 -1.07 -0.05 -2.92
CA HIS A 99 -1.53 -1.42 -3.12
C HIS A 99 -2.73 -1.47 -4.09
N GLU A 100 -3.75 -0.65 -3.87
CA GLU A 100 -4.91 -0.60 -4.77
C GLU A 100 -4.56 -0.06 -6.17
N LEU A 101 -3.60 0.86 -6.25
CA LEU A 101 -3.05 1.31 -7.53
C LEU A 101 -2.35 0.17 -8.26
N ALA A 102 -1.63 -0.73 -7.57
CA ALA A 102 -0.99 -1.88 -8.19
C ALA A 102 -2.02 -2.78 -8.90
N HIS A 103 -3.18 -3.04 -8.27
CA HIS A 103 -4.28 -3.77 -8.91
C HIS A 103 -4.75 -3.11 -10.20
N LEU A 104 -4.96 -1.78 -10.19
CA LEU A 104 -5.46 -1.06 -11.36
C LEU A 104 -4.41 -0.92 -12.47
N LEU A 105 -3.18 -0.56 -12.13
CA LEU A 105 -2.13 -0.22 -13.10
C LEU A 105 -1.50 -1.46 -13.73
N ASN A 106 -1.32 -2.53 -12.94
CA ASN A 106 -0.71 -3.77 -13.41
C ASN A 106 -1.75 -4.81 -13.84
N ASN A 107 -3.05 -4.52 -13.69
CA ASN A 107 -4.15 -5.44 -13.94
C ASN A 107 -4.01 -6.76 -13.17
N TRP A 108 -3.43 -6.70 -11.97
CA TRP A 108 -3.19 -7.86 -11.11
C TRP A 108 -4.46 -8.25 -10.35
N PRO A 109 -4.89 -9.52 -10.38
CA PRO A 109 -6.02 -10.00 -9.59
C PRO A 109 -5.64 -10.21 -8.11
N GLN A 110 -6.64 -10.56 -7.30
CA GLN A 110 -6.50 -10.87 -5.86
C GLN A 110 -5.54 -12.03 -5.53
N GLU A 111 -5.11 -12.82 -6.52
CA GLU A 111 -4.09 -13.86 -6.32
C GLU A 111 -2.68 -13.27 -6.17
N HIS A 112 -2.49 -12.00 -6.56
CA HIS A 112 -1.22 -11.28 -6.55
C HIS A 112 -1.09 -10.30 -5.37
N GLU A 113 -1.82 -10.50 -4.28
CA GLU A 113 -1.81 -9.63 -3.09
C GLU A 113 -0.40 -9.33 -2.55
N CYS A 114 0.47 -10.33 -2.51
CA CYS A 114 1.85 -10.12 -2.06
C CYS A 114 2.71 -9.35 -3.08
N ASP A 115 2.44 -9.50 -4.38
CA ASP A 115 3.10 -8.70 -5.42
C ASP A 115 2.62 -7.24 -5.37
N CYS A 116 1.33 -7.02 -5.07
CA CYS A 116 0.77 -5.68 -4.83
C CYS A 116 1.44 -5.00 -3.62
N ASP A 117 1.60 -5.71 -2.50
CA ASP A 117 2.32 -5.19 -1.32
C ASP A 117 3.79 -4.88 -1.64
N LYS A 118 4.47 -5.79 -2.36
CA LYS A 118 5.85 -5.57 -2.80
C LYS A 118 5.97 -4.29 -3.64
N TRP A 119 5.11 -4.14 -4.64
CA TRP A 119 5.06 -2.96 -5.49
C TRP A 119 4.80 -1.69 -4.67
N ALA A 120 3.83 -1.74 -3.75
CA ALA A 120 3.51 -0.62 -2.88
C ALA A 120 4.72 -0.16 -2.04
N PHE A 121 5.46 -1.10 -1.44
CA PHE A 121 6.68 -0.75 -0.70
C PHE A 121 7.78 -0.17 -1.59
N GLU A 122 7.97 -0.69 -2.80
CA GLU A 122 8.94 -0.15 -3.75
C GLU A 122 8.61 1.29 -4.15
N GLU A 123 7.33 1.58 -4.40
CA GLU A 123 6.84 2.92 -4.72
C GLU A 123 6.93 3.88 -3.52
N MET A 124 6.61 3.43 -2.31
CA MET A 124 6.82 4.23 -1.09
C MET A 124 8.27 4.67 -0.93
N ARG A 125 9.24 3.79 -1.22
CA ARG A 125 10.66 4.16 -1.17
C ARG A 125 10.98 5.26 -2.19
N LYS A 126 10.45 5.17 -3.41
CA LYS A 126 10.64 6.21 -4.44
C LYS A 126 10.08 7.55 -3.99
N LEU A 127 8.86 7.57 -3.42
CA LEU A 127 8.24 8.79 -2.87
C LEU A 127 9.07 9.40 -1.73
N LYS A 128 9.61 8.57 -0.82
CA LYS A 128 10.44 9.02 0.30
C LYS A 128 11.86 9.44 -0.08
N GLN A 129 12.40 8.91 -1.19
CA GLN A 129 13.67 9.39 -1.74
C GLN A 129 13.52 10.79 -2.36
N ILE A 130 12.34 11.11 -2.90
CA ILE A 130 12.00 12.48 -3.36
C ILE A 130 11.82 13.42 -2.17
N VAL A 131 11.36 12.90 -1.02
CA VAL A 131 11.14 13.64 0.24
C VAL A 131 12.10 13.15 1.32
N LYS A 132 13.42 13.29 1.12
CA LYS A 132 14.53 13.01 2.08
C LYS A 132 14.09 12.40 3.44
N TYR A 133 13.68 11.13 3.46
CA TYR A 133 13.52 10.31 4.66
C TYR A 133 14.37 9.06 4.51
N ASP A 134 15.22 8.83 5.50
CA ASP A 134 16.21 7.77 5.53
C ASP A 134 15.52 6.40 5.74
N LEU A 135 15.47 5.59 4.67
CA LEU A 135 15.05 4.18 4.70
C LEU A 135 16.24 3.26 4.41
N ASN A 136 17.42 3.57 4.96
CA ASN A 136 18.64 2.78 4.73
C ASN A 136 18.62 1.34 5.30
N ASP A 137 17.56 0.88 5.97
CA ASP A 137 17.55 -0.46 6.61
C ASP A 137 16.55 -1.47 6.01
N LEU A 138 16.08 -1.28 4.78
CA LEU A 138 15.25 -2.28 4.09
C LEU A 138 16.09 -3.24 3.25
N GLU A 139 16.83 -4.13 3.93
CA GLU A 139 17.26 -5.40 3.32
C GLU A 139 16.01 -6.27 3.09
N ILE A 140 15.45 -6.22 1.88
CA ILE A 140 14.55 -7.26 1.41
C ILE A 140 15.41 -8.50 1.22
N TYR A 141 15.24 -9.50 2.08
CA TYR A 141 15.78 -10.83 1.84
C TYR A 141 15.08 -11.42 0.62
N ASP A 142 15.75 -11.36 -0.53
CA ASP A 142 15.40 -12.17 -1.69
C ASP A 142 15.67 -13.63 -1.33
N THR A 143 14.64 -14.37 -0.96
CA THR A 143 14.74 -15.81 -0.66
C THR A 143 15.01 -16.67 -1.91
N ALA A 144 15.21 -16.07 -3.09
CA ALA A 144 15.51 -16.80 -4.32
C ALA A 144 16.95 -16.69 -4.83
N ASN A 145 17.83 -15.84 -4.25
CA ASN A 145 19.23 -15.79 -4.70
C ASN A 145 20.22 -15.54 -3.56
N SER A 146 20.77 -16.63 -3.05
CA SER A 146 21.97 -16.65 -2.23
C SER A 146 23.20 -16.25 -3.05
N PHE A 147 23.43 -14.95 -3.25
CA PHE A 147 24.75 -14.48 -3.65
C PHE A 147 25.18 -13.24 -2.85
N LEU A 148 26.20 -13.49 -2.01
CA LEU A 148 27.02 -12.49 -1.34
C LEU A 148 27.35 -11.30 -2.24
N ILE A 149 27.02 -10.09 -1.77
CA ILE A 149 27.83 -8.91 -2.08
C ILE A 149 28.19 -8.21 -0.77
N ARG A 150 29.39 -8.56 -0.28
CA ARG A 150 30.17 -7.68 0.61
C ARG A 150 30.47 -6.38 -0.13
N SER A 151 30.17 -5.23 0.45
CA SER A 151 30.98 -4.03 0.25
C SER A 151 30.98 -3.19 1.53
N LYS A 152 32.05 -3.32 2.33
CA LYS A 152 33.23 -2.44 2.42
C LYS A 152 33.02 -1.27 3.39
N LYS A 153 33.50 -1.50 4.62
CA LYS A 153 33.97 -0.46 5.55
C LYS A 153 34.79 0.59 4.78
N TRP A 154 34.37 1.86 4.87
CA TRP A 154 35.27 2.98 4.63
C TRP A 154 35.60 3.64 5.98
N ARG A 155 36.77 3.29 6.51
CA ARG A 155 37.55 4.19 7.36
C ARG A 155 38.47 4.97 6.43
N LYS A 156 38.50 6.31 6.53
CA LYS A 156 39.61 7.09 7.11
C LYS A 156 39.60 8.56 6.67
N THR A 157 39.66 9.42 7.71
CA THR A 157 40.52 10.62 7.88
C THR A 157 40.49 11.74 6.83
N LYS A 158 40.27 12.96 7.31
CA LYS A 158 41.36 13.85 7.72
C LYS A 158 41.03 14.53 9.05
#